data_AF-A0A841IN59-F1
#
_entry.id   AF-A0A841IN59-F1
#
_cell.length_a   1.000
_cell.length_b   1.000
_cell.length_c   1.000
_cell.angle_alpha   90.00
_cell.angle_beta   90.00
_cell.angle_gamma   90.00
#
_symmetry.space_group_name_H-M   'P 1'
#
loop_
_entity.id
_entity.type
_entity.pdbx_description
1 polymer ?
#
loop_
_entity_poly.entity_id
_entity_poly.type
_entity_poly.pdbx_seq_one_letter_code
_entity_poly.pdbx_strand_id
1 'polypeptide(L)'
;MDKRSSSERAGYRSSCKGPILHCPVFLSGKKIAHIWCAKNSEEYAAGYTMVISALDLEDRIKAVLVWSERMAQAARQGLPPREALELWRQEPEHLEAGGVPAGTPVEELPDEEALGRVVEPGYVPIPIPEELGGEPEQSQDDSDFLLFGMDRWNDFAPETIGKTYDSWTGQPVHYLPVSLQSRVIGYLWASATDDAADFQPLRPQEVVHNRAYGWWVGEFMRLRGSGVSPLEALRSRIGAPEDPRGGGIDADAQERVAASLDELKEIAQR
;
A
#
# COMPACT_ATOMS: atom_id res chain seq x y z
N MET A 1 -25.26 19.82 25.33
CA MET A 1 -24.13 20.38 24.58
C MET A 1 -22.90 20.07 25.41
N ASP A 2 -22.38 18.85 25.22
CA ASP A 2 -21.31 18.32 26.06
C ASP A 2 -20.10 18.00 25.17
N LYS A 3 -19.02 18.71 25.48
CA LYS A 3 -17.75 18.73 24.77
C LYS A 3 -17.03 17.42 25.08
N ARG A 4 -17.17 16.39 24.23
CA ARG A 4 -16.16 15.33 24.20
C ARG A 4 -14.92 15.88 23.51
N SER A 5 -13.85 15.88 24.31
CA SER A 5 -12.48 16.29 24.06
C SER A 5 -12.02 16.12 22.61
N SER A 6 -11.57 17.25 22.05
CA SER A 6 -10.91 17.41 20.75
C SER A 6 -9.41 17.09 20.82
N SER A 7 -9.04 15.96 21.44
CA SER A 7 -7.65 15.51 21.54
C SER A 7 -7.53 14.09 20.99
N GLU A 8 -6.72 13.92 19.93
CA GLU A 8 -6.39 12.69 19.19
C GLU A 8 -7.45 12.22 18.17
N ARG A 9 -7.47 12.80 16.97
CA ARG A 9 -8.01 12.11 15.78
C ARG A 9 -6.86 11.76 14.85
N ALA A 10 -6.28 10.60 15.07
CA ALA A 10 -5.37 9.95 14.13
C ALA A 10 -6.21 9.37 12.98
N GLY A 11 -6.22 10.03 11.81
CA GLY A 11 -6.79 9.50 10.56
C GLY A 11 -8.30 9.19 10.56
N TYR A 12 -8.79 8.72 9.42
CA TYR A 12 -10.07 8.01 9.32
C TYR A 12 -9.87 6.55 9.72
N ARG A 13 -10.90 5.89 10.24
CA ARG A 13 -10.88 4.43 10.40
C ARG A 13 -10.83 3.75 9.04
N SER A 14 -10.09 2.65 8.95
CA SER A 14 -9.95 1.81 7.75
C SER A 14 -11.14 0.88 7.52
N SER A 15 -11.98 0.67 8.53
CA SER A 15 -13.17 -0.19 8.45
C SER A 15 -14.40 0.45 9.10
N CYS A 16 -15.58 0.03 8.67
CA CYS A 16 -16.89 0.38 9.22
C CYS A 16 -17.87 -0.79 9.12
N LYS A 17 -18.87 -0.82 10.01
CA LYS A 17 -19.87 -1.91 10.07
C LYS A 17 -21.19 -1.52 9.41
N GLY A 18 -21.39 -0.23 9.18
CA GLY A 18 -22.60 0.32 8.61
C GLY A 18 -22.55 0.49 7.09
N PRO A 19 -23.65 1.01 6.51
CA PRO A 19 -23.70 1.36 5.11
C PRO A 19 -22.60 2.34 4.74
N ILE A 20 -22.07 2.18 3.53
CA ILE A 20 -21.06 3.04 2.96
C ILE A 20 -21.60 3.83 1.78
N LEU A 21 -21.01 4.99 1.55
CA LEU A 21 -21.12 5.73 0.31
C LEU A 21 -19.83 5.51 -0.47
N HIS A 22 -19.91 5.23 -1.76
CA HIS A 22 -18.72 5.05 -2.60
C HIS A 22 -18.87 5.69 -3.97
N CYS A 23 -17.74 5.93 -4.63
CA CYS A 23 -17.69 6.27 -6.04
C CYS A 23 -16.42 5.73 -6.72
N PRO A 24 -16.49 5.39 -8.01
CA PRO A 24 -15.34 4.86 -8.75
C PRO A 24 -14.27 5.93 -9.02
N VAL A 25 -13.01 5.50 -8.94
CA VAL A 25 -11.81 6.26 -9.32
C VAL A 25 -11.32 5.78 -10.68
N PHE A 26 -10.97 6.74 -11.54
CA PHE A 26 -10.48 6.49 -12.89
C PHE A 26 -9.10 7.08 -13.07
N LEU A 27 -8.21 6.33 -13.74
CA LEU A 27 -6.92 6.78 -14.23
C LEU A 27 -6.89 6.63 -15.75
N SER A 28 -6.72 7.73 -16.48
CA SER A 28 -6.78 7.83 -17.93
C SER A 28 -8.04 7.18 -18.52
N GLY A 29 -9.18 7.34 -17.83
CA GLY A 29 -10.47 6.76 -18.21
C GLY A 29 -10.67 5.27 -17.87
N LYS A 30 -9.65 4.58 -17.33
CA LYS A 30 -9.76 3.21 -16.82
C LYS A 30 -10.17 3.23 -15.36
N LYS A 31 -11.19 2.45 -14.97
CA LYS A 31 -11.56 2.29 -13.54
C LYS A 31 -10.46 1.51 -12.82
N ILE A 32 -9.85 2.12 -11.81
CA ILE A 32 -8.74 1.51 -11.05
C ILE A 32 -9.09 1.20 -9.60
N ALA A 33 -10.13 1.83 -9.05
CA ALA A 33 -10.51 1.68 -7.66
C ALA A 33 -11.87 2.29 -7.36
N HIS A 34 -12.26 2.22 -6.09
CA HIS A 34 -13.38 2.95 -5.48
C HIS A 34 -12.86 3.68 -4.24
N ILE A 35 -13.28 4.92 -4.04
CA ILE A 35 -13.19 5.60 -2.73
C ILE A 35 -14.52 5.45 -2.02
N TRP A 36 -14.48 5.35 -0.70
CA TRP A 36 -15.67 5.17 0.12
C TRP A 36 -15.58 5.87 1.46
N CYS A 37 -16.73 6.11 2.08
CA CYS A 37 -16.83 6.56 3.46
C CYS A 37 -18.05 5.95 4.16
N ALA A 38 -17.99 5.81 5.48
CA ALA A 38 -19.15 5.43 6.27
C ALA A 38 -20.28 6.46 6.09
N LYS A 39 -21.50 5.97 5.87
CA LYS A 39 -22.70 6.83 5.81
C LYS A 39 -23.01 7.44 7.16
N ASN A 40 -22.72 6.70 8.24
CA ASN A 40 -22.82 7.23 9.60
C ASN A 40 -21.56 8.03 9.96
N SER A 41 -21.73 9.34 10.17
CA SER A 41 -20.64 10.25 10.53
C SER A 41 -19.97 9.91 11.88
N GLU A 42 -20.64 9.15 12.76
CA GLU A 42 -20.07 8.74 14.05
C GLU A 42 -18.97 7.67 13.92
N GLU A 43 -19.00 6.86 12.86
CA GLU A 43 -17.98 5.83 12.61
C GLU A 43 -16.66 6.45 12.15
N TYR A 44 -16.70 7.65 11.54
CA TYR A 44 -15.52 8.39 11.10
C TYR A 44 -14.55 7.54 10.26
N ALA A 45 -15.10 6.78 9.30
CA ALA A 45 -14.37 5.86 8.44
C ALA A 45 -14.40 6.29 6.98
N ALA A 46 -13.28 6.11 6.28
CA ALA A 46 -13.14 6.30 4.85
C ALA A 46 -11.95 5.49 4.34
N GLY A 47 -12.03 5.05 3.08
CA GLY A 47 -11.00 4.21 2.51
C GLY A 47 -11.00 4.21 0.99
N TYR A 48 -9.99 3.52 0.46
CA TYR A 48 -9.70 3.35 -0.95
C TYR A 48 -9.54 1.86 -1.24
N THR A 49 -10.38 1.32 -2.12
CA THR A 49 -10.41 -0.10 -2.45
C THR A 49 -10.13 -0.28 -3.93
N MET A 50 -9.00 -0.91 -4.25
CA MET A 50 -8.53 -1.06 -5.63
C MET A 50 -9.18 -2.21 -6.38
N VAL A 51 -9.36 -2.01 -7.69
CA VAL A 51 -9.55 -3.08 -8.65
C VAL A 51 -8.17 -3.70 -8.91
N ILE A 52 -7.93 -4.89 -8.34
CA ILE A 52 -6.61 -5.55 -8.40
C ILE A 52 -6.19 -5.74 -9.86
N SER A 53 -7.09 -6.20 -10.71
CA SER A 53 -6.77 -6.46 -12.12
C SER A 53 -6.49 -5.21 -12.97
N ALA A 54 -6.75 -4.00 -12.45
CA ALA A 54 -6.73 -2.77 -13.25
C ALA A 54 -5.35 -2.13 -13.43
N LEU A 55 -4.39 -2.38 -12.54
CA LEU A 55 -3.06 -1.78 -12.60
C LEU A 55 -2.00 -2.85 -12.39
N ASP A 56 -0.77 -2.62 -12.83
CA ASP A 56 0.35 -3.45 -12.37
C ASP A 56 0.69 -3.12 -10.91
N LEU A 57 1.62 -3.87 -10.32
CA LEU A 57 1.93 -3.74 -8.89
C LEU A 57 2.52 -2.37 -8.54
N GLU A 58 3.36 -1.82 -9.42
CA GLU A 58 4.05 -0.54 -9.20
C GLU A 58 3.04 0.61 -9.21
N ASP A 59 2.16 0.64 -10.21
CA ASP A 59 1.12 1.65 -10.33
C ASP A 59 0.06 1.54 -9.22
N ARG A 60 -0.24 0.33 -8.74
CA ARG A 60 -1.12 0.14 -7.57
C ARG A 60 -0.57 0.84 -6.33
N ILE A 61 0.73 0.68 -6.06
CA ILE A 61 1.33 1.33 -4.89
C ILE A 61 1.29 2.83 -5.03
N LYS A 62 1.71 3.39 -6.17
CA LYS A 62 1.66 4.84 -6.41
C LYS A 62 0.24 5.38 -6.18
N ALA A 63 -0.77 4.71 -6.74
CA ALA A 63 -2.16 5.09 -6.55
C ALA A 63 -2.59 5.06 -5.07
N VAL A 64 -2.26 4.00 -4.33
CA VAL A 64 -2.54 3.89 -2.89
C VAL A 64 -1.88 5.03 -2.12
N LEU A 65 -0.61 5.34 -2.39
CA LEU A 65 0.12 6.39 -1.66
C LEU A 65 -0.54 7.76 -1.80
N VAL A 66 -0.92 8.12 -3.03
CA VAL A 66 -1.59 9.39 -3.30
C VAL A 66 -2.95 9.47 -2.61
N TRP A 67 -3.75 8.40 -2.68
CA TRP A 67 -5.07 8.37 -2.05
C TRP A 67 -4.99 8.37 -0.53
N SER A 68 -4.03 7.66 0.06
CA SER A 68 -3.78 7.69 1.50
C SER A 68 -3.35 9.08 1.98
N GLU A 69 -2.50 9.78 1.24
CA GLU A 69 -2.12 11.15 1.59
C GLU A 69 -3.31 12.12 1.48
N ARG A 70 -4.15 12.00 0.44
CA ARG A 70 -5.40 12.76 0.32
C ARG A 70 -6.33 12.52 1.52
N MET A 71 -6.44 11.28 1.98
CA MET A 71 -7.22 10.91 3.16
C MET A 71 -6.64 11.49 4.45
N ALA A 72 -5.32 11.35 4.63
CA ALA A 72 -4.63 11.91 5.77
C ALA A 72 -4.75 13.45 5.80
N GLN A 73 -4.61 14.11 4.65
CA GLN A 73 -4.77 15.56 4.52
C GLN A 73 -6.18 16.01 4.91
N ALA A 74 -7.23 15.36 4.40
CA ALA A 74 -8.61 15.68 4.76
C ALA A 74 -8.88 15.45 6.26
N ALA A 75 -8.37 14.35 6.83
CA ALA A 75 -8.49 14.07 8.26
C ALA A 75 -7.75 15.11 9.11
N ARG A 76 -6.55 15.55 8.71
CA ARG A 76 -5.78 16.64 9.38
C ARG A 76 -6.50 17.98 9.33
N GLN A 77 -7.27 18.24 8.27
CA GLN A 77 -8.15 19.41 8.18
C GLN A 77 -9.43 19.27 9.02
N GLY A 78 -9.64 18.11 9.66
CA GLY A 78 -10.82 17.84 10.48
C GLY A 78 -12.09 17.61 9.66
N LEU A 79 -11.96 17.32 8.36
CA LEU A 79 -13.10 17.12 7.49
C LEU A 79 -13.84 15.82 7.87
N PRO A 80 -15.17 15.86 8.03
CA PRO A 80 -15.98 14.66 8.09
C PRO A 80 -15.78 13.79 6.83
N PRO A 81 -15.80 12.45 6.93
CA PRO A 81 -15.56 11.56 5.78
C PRO A 81 -16.41 11.87 4.54
N ARG A 82 -17.67 12.25 4.73
CA ARG A 82 -18.56 12.62 3.63
C ARG A 82 -18.16 13.92 2.95
N GLU A 83 -17.68 14.91 3.72
CA GLU A 83 -17.18 16.17 3.15
C GLU A 83 -15.86 15.94 2.42
N ALA A 84 -15.00 15.05 2.93
CA ALA A 84 -13.79 14.63 2.24
C ALA A 84 -14.08 13.91 0.93
N LEU A 85 -15.10 13.03 0.89
CA LEU A 85 -15.57 12.40 -0.33
C LEU A 85 -16.00 13.43 -1.39
N GLU A 86 -16.74 14.47 -0.99
CA GLU A 86 -17.13 15.55 -1.89
C GLU A 86 -15.94 16.41 -2.34
N LEU A 87 -14.96 16.63 -1.48
CA LEU A 87 -13.70 17.31 -1.82
C LEU A 87 -12.95 16.53 -2.92
N TRP A 88 -12.74 15.23 -2.73
CA TRP A 88 -12.02 14.39 -3.70
C TRP A 88 -12.73 14.28 -5.05
N ARG A 89 -14.06 14.42 -5.09
CA ARG A 89 -14.84 14.50 -6.33
C ARG A 89 -14.63 15.78 -7.13
N GLN A 90 -14.13 16.83 -6.49
CA GLN A 90 -13.85 18.11 -7.11
C GLN A 90 -12.36 18.26 -7.47
N GLU A 91 -11.51 17.38 -6.94
CA GLU A 91 -10.10 17.40 -7.27
C GLU A 91 -9.83 16.92 -8.71
N PRO A 92 -8.86 17.54 -9.39
CA PRO A 92 -8.43 17.06 -10.69
C PRO A 92 -7.83 15.66 -10.58
N GLU A 93 -7.87 14.96 -11.71
CA GLU A 93 -7.21 13.68 -11.88
C GLU A 93 -5.71 13.79 -11.58
N HIS A 94 -5.21 12.90 -10.72
CA HIS A 94 -3.77 12.76 -10.46
C HIS A 94 -3.13 11.85 -11.51
N LEU A 95 -1.94 12.20 -11.99
CA LEU A 95 -1.27 11.48 -13.07
C LEU A 95 -0.99 10.00 -12.76
N GLU A 96 -0.79 9.67 -11.48
CA GLU A 96 -0.44 8.31 -11.04
C GLU A 96 -1.59 7.57 -10.32
N ALA A 97 -2.59 8.31 -9.84
CA ALA A 97 -3.61 7.78 -8.94
C ALA A 97 -5.03 8.02 -9.42
N GLY A 98 -5.17 8.71 -10.55
CA GLY A 98 -6.44 9.05 -11.11
C GLY A 98 -7.21 10.07 -10.26
N GLY A 99 -8.50 10.14 -10.53
CA GLY A 99 -9.44 11.01 -9.84
C GLY A 99 -10.86 10.49 -9.98
N VAL A 100 -11.79 11.21 -9.38
CA VAL A 100 -13.22 10.94 -9.58
C VAL A 100 -13.76 11.96 -10.57
N PRO A 101 -14.18 11.55 -11.78
CA PRO A 101 -14.72 12.47 -12.76
C PRO A 101 -15.91 13.27 -12.21
N ALA A 102 -15.99 14.54 -12.58
CA ALA A 102 -17.10 15.40 -12.19
C ALA A 102 -18.45 14.79 -12.62
N GLY A 103 -19.43 14.77 -11.71
CA GLY A 103 -20.74 14.17 -11.98
C GLY A 103 -20.81 12.66 -11.79
N THR A 104 -19.70 11.99 -11.43
CA THR A 104 -19.73 10.57 -11.03
C THR A 104 -20.72 10.39 -9.86
N PRO A 105 -21.71 9.48 -9.96
CA PRO A 105 -22.67 9.27 -8.90
C PRO A 105 -22.00 8.69 -7.66
N VAL A 106 -22.52 9.08 -6.50
CA VAL A 106 -22.21 8.44 -5.23
C VAL A 106 -23.29 7.42 -4.97
N GLU A 107 -22.89 6.17 -4.83
CA GLU A 107 -23.77 5.03 -4.61
C GLU A 107 -23.67 4.56 -3.17
N GLU A 108 -24.74 3.95 -2.68
CA GLU A 108 -24.81 3.39 -1.33
C GLU A 108 -24.72 1.87 -1.40
N LEU A 109 -23.88 1.30 -0.53
CA LEU A 109 -23.80 -0.14 -0.31
C LEU A 109 -24.04 -0.45 1.17
N PRO A 110 -24.55 -1.66 1.49
CA PRO A 110 -24.87 -2.03 2.87
C PRO A 110 -23.63 -2.15 3.77
N ASP A 111 -22.47 -2.49 3.19
CA ASP A 111 -21.22 -2.76 3.90
C ASP A 111 -20.02 -2.80 2.92
N GLU A 112 -18.81 -2.93 3.46
CA GLU A 112 -17.56 -3.08 2.69
C GLU A 112 -17.45 -4.43 1.96
N GLU A 113 -18.13 -5.47 2.44
CA GLU A 113 -18.16 -6.76 1.75
C GLU A 113 -18.88 -6.64 0.40
N ALA A 114 -19.97 -5.87 0.35
CA ALA A 114 -20.67 -5.51 -0.86
C ALA A 114 -19.79 -4.65 -1.78
N LEU A 115 -18.92 -3.79 -1.23
CA LEU A 115 -17.96 -3.04 -2.03
C LEU A 115 -16.97 -3.98 -2.71
N GLY A 116 -16.42 -4.96 -2.00
CA GLY A 116 -15.50 -5.95 -2.57
C GLY A 116 -16.09 -6.66 -3.78
N ARG A 117 -17.38 -7.04 -3.72
CA ARG A 117 -18.11 -7.65 -4.85
C ARG A 117 -18.26 -6.73 -6.06
N VAL A 118 -18.39 -5.42 -5.84
CA VAL A 118 -18.52 -4.41 -6.91
C VAL A 118 -17.18 -4.06 -7.54
N VAL A 119 -16.13 -3.99 -6.71
CA VAL A 119 -14.78 -3.63 -7.12
C VAL A 119 -14.20 -4.71 -8.04
N GLU A 120 -14.29 -5.98 -7.65
CA GLU A 120 -13.75 -7.10 -8.43
C GLU A 120 -14.77 -8.25 -8.48
N PRO A 121 -15.74 -8.21 -9.42
CA PRO A 121 -16.74 -9.27 -9.57
C PRO A 121 -16.07 -10.61 -9.89
N GLY A 122 -16.10 -11.54 -8.94
CA GLY A 122 -15.46 -12.85 -9.06
C GLY A 122 -14.16 -13.01 -8.26
N TYR A 123 -13.76 -12.00 -7.49
CA TYR A 123 -12.72 -12.17 -6.47
C TYR A 123 -13.17 -13.23 -5.44
N VAL A 124 -12.39 -14.31 -5.34
CA VAL A 124 -12.51 -15.31 -4.29
C VAL A 124 -11.40 -15.02 -3.28
N PRO A 125 -11.72 -14.66 -2.02
CA PRO A 125 -10.72 -14.55 -0.97
C PRO A 125 -9.88 -15.83 -0.93
N ILE A 126 -8.56 -15.72 -1.07
CA ILE A 126 -7.68 -16.88 -0.96
C ILE A 126 -7.71 -17.31 0.51
N PRO A 127 -8.15 -18.54 0.83
CA PRO A 127 -8.13 -19.01 2.21
C PRO A 127 -6.69 -19.06 2.72
N ILE A 128 -6.46 -18.51 3.92
CA ILE A 128 -5.17 -18.63 4.61
C ILE A 128 -4.98 -20.12 4.96
N PRO A 129 -3.88 -20.77 4.55
CA PRO A 129 -3.60 -22.12 5.00
C PRO A 129 -3.48 -22.14 6.53
N GLU A 130 -4.24 -23.01 7.20
CA GLU A 130 -4.26 -23.15 8.67
C GLU A 130 -2.86 -23.30 9.28
N GLU A 131 -1.93 -23.89 8.53
CA GLU A 131 -0.53 -24.12 8.92
C GLU A 131 0.30 -22.84 9.10
N LEU A 132 -0.17 -21.70 8.57
CA LEU A 132 0.41 -20.36 8.76
C LEU A 132 -0.42 -19.48 9.70
N GLY A 133 -1.58 -19.97 10.15
CA GLY A 133 -2.44 -19.32 11.14
C GLY A 133 -2.05 -19.81 12.54
N GLY A 134 -1.31 -18.99 13.28
CA GLY A 134 -1.34 -19.12 14.73
C GLY A 134 -2.79 -19.06 15.21
N GLU A 135 -3.12 -19.81 16.27
CA GLU A 135 -4.45 -19.87 16.88
C GLU A 135 -5.16 -18.51 16.87
N PRO A 136 -6.47 -18.46 16.54
CA PRO A 136 -7.20 -17.22 16.34
C PRO A 136 -7.42 -16.52 17.68
N GLU A 137 -6.48 -15.66 18.08
CA GLU A 137 -6.74 -14.66 19.11
C GLU A 137 -7.60 -13.55 18.51
N GLN A 138 -8.88 -13.86 18.27
CA GLN A 138 -10.01 -12.95 17.98
C GLN A 138 -9.63 -11.52 17.54
N SER A 139 -8.90 -11.36 16.43
CA SER A 139 -8.81 -10.08 15.75
C SER A 139 -10.07 -9.95 14.90
N GLN A 140 -11.02 -9.13 15.34
CA GLN A 140 -12.30 -8.88 14.66
C GLN A 140 -12.16 -8.09 13.33
N ASP A 141 -11.00 -8.10 12.67
CA ASP A 141 -10.71 -7.32 11.46
C ASP A 141 -10.01 -8.19 10.38
N ASP A 142 -10.60 -9.35 10.07
CA ASP A 142 -10.09 -10.27 9.04
C ASP A 142 -10.26 -9.76 7.59
N SER A 143 -10.77 -8.53 7.38
CA SER A 143 -10.88 -7.89 6.07
C SER A 143 -9.63 -7.10 5.64
N ASP A 144 -8.70 -6.80 6.55
CA ASP A 144 -7.50 -5.99 6.26
C ASP A 144 -6.34 -6.82 5.64
N PHE A 145 -6.53 -8.14 5.53
CA PHE A 145 -5.47 -9.08 5.16
C PHE A 145 -5.14 -9.14 3.66
N LEU A 146 -6.02 -8.61 2.79
CA LEU A 146 -6.12 -9.14 1.41
C LEU A 146 -5.56 -8.28 0.29
N LEU A 147 -4.91 -7.14 0.55
CA LEU A 147 -4.31 -6.36 -0.55
C LEU A 147 -2.79 -6.37 -0.60
N PHE A 148 -2.07 -6.54 0.51
CA PHE A 148 -0.59 -6.53 0.54
C PHE A 148 0.08 -7.33 1.68
N GLY A 149 -0.67 -8.06 2.54
CA GLY A 149 -0.10 -8.63 3.77
C GLY A 149 0.52 -7.58 4.69
N MET A 150 -0.04 -6.36 4.67
CA MET A 150 0.37 -5.24 5.49
C MET A 150 -0.64 -5.07 6.63
N ASP A 151 -0.49 -5.85 7.70
CA ASP A 151 -1.34 -5.80 8.91
C ASP A 151 -1.27 -4.45 9.67
N ARG A 152 -0.57 -3.44 9.13
CA ARG A 152 -0.01 -2.33 9.91
C ARG A 152 -0.03 -0.96 9.21
N TRP A 153 -0.97 -0.71 8.30
CA TRP A 153 -1.16 0.66 7.78
C TRP A 153 -1.38 1.69 8.91
N ASN A 154 -1.97 1.29 10.04
CA ASN A 154 -2.19 2.14 11.22
C ASN A 154 -0.95 2.34 12.12
N ASP A 155 0.12 1.54 11.98
CA ASP A 155 1.35 1.74 12.77
C ASP A 155 2.30 2.77 12.12
N PHE A 156 2.05 3.16 10.87
CA PHE A 156 2.75 4.27 10.26
C PHE A 156 2.10 5.57 10.72
N ALA A 157 2.84 6.35 11.52
CA ALA A 157 2.41 7.70 11.88
C ALA A 157 2.02 8.46 10.58
N PRO A 158 0.99 9.33 10.59
CA PRO A 158 0.56 10.11 9.42
C PRO A 158 1.69 10.94 8.76
N GLU A 159 2.81 11.09 9.46
CA GLU A 159 4.03 11.78 9.02
C GLU A 159 4.92 10.92 8.11
N THR A 160 4.63 9.62 7.96
CA THR A 160 5.41 8.61 7.20
C THR A 160 4.77 8.28 5.84
N ILE A 161 3.48 8.62 5.67
CA ILE A 161 2.73 8.45 4.42
C ILE A 161 3.29 9.42 3.37
N GLY A 162 3.61 8.93 2.16
CA GLY A 162 4.19 9.74 1.09
C GLY A 162 5.71 9.99 1.17
N LYS A 163 6.44 9.28 2.04
CA LYS A 163 7.90 9.40 2.21
C LYS A 163 8.64 8.07 2.03
N THR A 164 8.31 7.29 1.01
CA THR A 164 9.16 6.17 0.55
C THR A 164 10.08 6.66 -0.57
N TYR A 165 11.23 6.01 -0.81
CA TYR A 165 12.12 6.32 -1.95
C TYR A 165 11.38 6.20 -3.29
N ASP A 166 11.88 6.87 -4.32
CA ASP A 166 11.32 6.72 -5.67
C ASP A 166 11.45 5.25 -6.11
N SER A 167 10.34 4.67 -6.60
CA SER A 167 10.31 3.27 -7.03
C SER A 167 10.86 3.05 -8.45
N TRP A 168 11.36 4.11 -9.08
CA TRP A 168 11.89 4.06 -10.44
C TRP A 168 13.17 4.89 -10.56
N THR A 169 14.11 4.38 -11.34
CA THR A 169 15.28 5.14 -11.79
C THR A 169 15.78 4.61 -13.14
N GLY A 170 16.27 5.53 -13.97
CA GLY A 170 17.05 5.20 -15.17
C GLY A 170 18.55 5.07 -14.90
N GLN A 171 18.99 5.27 -13.66
CA GLN A 171 20.40 5.18 -13.25
C GLN A 171 20.78 3.75 -12.85
N PRO A 172 22.08 3.43 -12.79
CA PRO A 172 22.54 2.15 -12.26
C PRO A 172 22.04 1.90 -10.84
N VAL A 173 21.61 0.68 -10.58
CA VAL A 173 21.06 0.26 -9.29
C VAL A 173 21.96 -0.77 -8.64
N HIS A 174 22.25 -0.57 -7.35
CA HIS A 174 22.84 -1.57 -6.48
C HIS A 174 21.73 -2.48 -5.98
N TYR A 175 21.97 -3.79 -5.95
CA TYR A 175 20.95 -4.75 -5.53
C TYR A 175 21.52 -5.93 -4.75
N LEU A 176 20.67 -6.47 -3.86
CA LEU A 176 20.96 -7.60 -2.99
C LEU A 176 19.81 -8.62 -3.07
N PRO A 177 20.10 -9.93 -3.09
CA PRO A 177 19.07 -10.96 -3.05
C PRO A 177 18.36 -10.94 -1.69
N VAL A 178 17.04 -11.02 -1.73
CA VAL A 178 16.22 -11.27 -0.56
C VAL A 178 15.77 -12.73 -0.59
N SER A 179 16.08 -13.45 0.48
CA SER A 179 15.72 -14.84 0.68
C SER A 179 14.60 -14.95 1.73
N LEU A 180 13.68 -15.87 1.52
CA LEU A 180 12.73 -16.32 2.52
C LEU A 180 12.82 -17.84 2.60
N GLN A 181 13.10 -18.40 3.78
CA GLN A 181 13.32 -19.84 3.96
C GLN A 181 14.38 -20.39 2.99
N SER A 182 15.49 -19.66 2.86
CA SER A 182 16.62 -19.98 1.96
C SER A 182 16.28 -19.98 0.46
N ARG A 183 15.14 -19.42 0.05
CA ARG A 183 14.77 -19.23 -1.37
C ARG A 183 14.73 -17.76 -1.71
N VAL A 184 15.43 -17.37 -2.77
CA VAL A 184 15.35 -15.99 -3.28
C VAL A 184 13.93 -15.71 -3.77
N ILE A 185 13.34 -14.64 -3.25
CA ILE A 185 11.99 -14.15 -3.58
C ILE A 185 12.02 -12.80 -4.29
N GLY A 186 13.18 -12.16 -4.39
CA GLY A 186 13.35 -10.92 -5.13
C GLY A 186 14.67 -10.25 -4.81
N TYR A 187 14.78 -9.00 -5.22
CA TYR A 187 15.96 -8.18 -5.03
C TYR A 187 15.58 -6.87 -4.37
N LEU A 188 16.22 -6.54 -3.26
CA LEU A 188 16.18 -5.20 -2.73
C LEU A 188 17.19 -4.37 -3.53
N TRP A 189 16.81 -3.17 -3.98
CA TRP A 189 17.68 -2.34 -4.80
C TRP A 189 17.64 -0.88 -4.36
N ALA A 190 18.72 -0.17 -4.66
CA ALA A 190 18.87 1.26 -4.41
C ALA A 190 19.78 1.89 -5.47
N SER A 191 19.45 3.11 -5.86
CA SER A 191 20.32 3.94 -6.66
C SER A 191 21.39 4.60 -5.80
N ALA A 192 22.59 4.76 -6.37
CA ALA A 192 23.66 5.53 -5.74
C ALA A 192 23.60 7.02 -6.09
N THR A 193 22.78 7.41 -7.08
CA THR A 193 22.82 8.73 -7.71
C THR A 193 21.55 9.55 -7.54
N ASP A 194 20.41 8.91 -7.36
CA ASP A 194 19.13 9.57 -7.07
C ASP A 194 18.46 8.92 -5.85
N ASP A 195 17.36 9.52 -5.41
CA ASP A 195 16.64 9.15 -4.18
C ASP A 195 15.68 7.98 -4.42
N ALA A 196 16.18 6.92 -5.08
CA ALA A 196 15.40 5.79 -5.55
C ALA A 196 15.83 4.47 -4.91
N ALA A 197 14.86 3.69 -4.42
CA ALA A 197 15.04 2.34 -3.92
C ALA A 197 13.68 1.64 -3.80
N ASP A 198 13.65 0.36 -4.15
CA ASP A 198 12.45 -0.47 -3.97
C ASP A 198 12.82 -1.95 -3.84
N PHE A 199 11.81 -2.81 -3.73
CA PHE A 199 11.93 -4.25 -3.85
C PHE A 199 11.43 -4.71 -5.22
N GLN A 200 12.27 -5.44 -5.96
CA GLN A 200 11.89 -6.09 -7.22
C GLN A 200 11.57 -7.57 -6.96
N PRO A 201 10.29 -7.98 -6.92
CA PRO A 201 9.91 -9.38 -6.80
C PRO A 201 10.31 -10.19 -8.04
N LEU A 202 10.68 -11.47 -7.87
CA LEU A 202 10.89 -12.39 -9.00
C LEU A 202 9.60 -12.68 -9.77
N ARG A 203 8.49 -12.86 -9.04
CA ARG A 203 7.18 -13.27 -9.59
C ARG A 203 6.06 -12.48 -8.93
N PRO A 204 5.80 -11.22 -9.34
CA PRO A 204 4.83 -10.33 -8.67
C PRO A 204 3.40 -10.88 -8.60
N GLN A 205 3.06 -11.84 -9.48
CA GLN A 205 1.78 -12.55 -9.48
C GLN A 205 1.64 -13.63 -8.39
N GLU A 206 2.73 -14.05 -7.76
CA GLU A 206 2.70 -15.03 -6.68
C GLU A 206 2.55 -14.34 -5.32
N VAL A 207 1.61 -14.83 -4.50
CA VAL A 207 1.22 -14.24 -3.20
C VAL A 207 2.42 -13.98 -2.27
N VAL A 208 3.38 -14.92 -2.22
CA VAL A 208 4.58 -14.81 -1.38
C VAL A 208 5.44 -13.60 -1.78
N HIS A 209 5.58 -13.35 -3.08
CA HIS A 209 6.43 -12.27 -3.60
C HIS A 209 5.73 -10.92 -3.44
N ASN A 210 4.40 -10.89 -3.58
CA ASN A 210 3.60 -9.69 -3.37
C ASN A 210 3.57 -9.27 -1.89
N ARG A 211 3.42 -10.23 -0.97
CA ARG A 211 3.50 -10.00 0.48
C ARG A 211 4.86 -9.42 0.89
N ALA A 212 5.94 -9.95 0.34
CA ALA A 212 7.28 -9.44 0.61
C ALA A 212 7.45 -7.99 0.10
N TYR A 213 6.88 -7.66 -1.06
CA TYR A 213 6.90 -6.30 -1.59
C TYR A 213 6.24 -5.29 -0.64
N GLY A 214 5.02 -5.59 -0.16
CA GLY A 214 4.34 -4.73 0.81
C GLY A 214 5.15 -4.52 2.10
N TRP A 215 5.80 -5.57 2.60
CA TRP A 215 6.67 -5.46 3.77
C TRP A 215 7.90 -4.57 3.53
N TRP A 216 8.60 -4.76 2.40
CA TRP A 216 9.80 -3.97 2.07
C TRP A 216 9.50 -2.50 1.83
N VAL A 217 8.38 -2.19 1.17
CA VAL A 217 7.91 -0.81 1.00
C VAL A 217 7.69 -0.14 2.36
N GLY A 218 7.04 -0.84 3.31
CA GLY A 218 6.87 -0.34 4.67
C GLY A 218 8.20 -0.11 5.41
N GLU A 219 9.17 -1.01 5.25
CA GLU A 219 10.50 -0.84 5.85
C GLU A 219 11.27 0.33 5.24
N PHE A 220 11.16 0.55 3.92
CA PHE A 220 11.76 1.70 3.25
C PHE A 220 11.12 3.03 3.63
N MET A 221 9.80 3.08 3.82
CA MET A 221 9.14 4.26 4.42
C MET A 221 9.71 4.59 5.80
N ARG A 222 9.89 3.58 6.66
CA ARG A 222 10.45 3.77 8.00
C ARG A 222 11.89 4.30 7.95
N LEU A 223 12.72 3.74 7.06
CA LEU A 223 14.12 4.14 6.88
C LEU A 223 14.23 5.56 6.31
N ARG A 224 13.48 5.89 5.24
CA ARG A 224 13.46 7.24 4.68
C ARG A 224 12.88 8.27 5.65
N GLY A 225 11.84 7.91 6.41
CA GLY A 225 11.30 8.73 7.51
C GLY A 225 12.32 9.03 8.61
N SER A 226 13.33 8.17 8.76
CA SER A 226 14.47 8.37 9.67
C SER A 226 15.63 9.15 9.03
N GLY A 227 15.47 9.65 7.80
CA GLY A 227 16.48 10.40 7.06
C GLY A 227 17.63 9.57 6.50
N VAL A 228 17.47 8.25 6.40
CA VAL A 228 18.46 7.36 5.79
C VAL A 228 18.44 7.54 4.27
N SER A 229 19.60 7.46 3.60
CA SER A 229 19.65 7.47 2.14
C SER A 229 19.31 6.10 1.52
N PRO A 230 18.89 6.02 0.25
CA PRO A 230 18.52 4.74 -0.38
C PRO A 230 19.60 3.66 -0.27
N LEU A 231 20.86 4.02 -0.56
CA LEU A 231 21.97 3.06 -0.55
C LEU A 231 22.37 2.64 0.87
N GLU A 232 22.28 3.55 1.85
CA GLU A 232 22.45 3.20 3.26
C GLU A 232 21.33 2.29 3.76
N ALA A 233 20.09 2.55 3.33
CA ALA A 233 18.94 1.72 3.66
C ALA A 233 19.15 0.29 3.16
N LEU A 234 19.52 0.12 1.89
CA LEU A 234 19.86 -1.19 1.30
C LEU A 234 20.93 -1.93 2.12
N ARG A 235 22.07 -1.27 2.39
CA ARG A 235 23.20 -1.90 3.11
C ARG A 235 22.91 -2.19 4.57
N SER A 236 22.06 -1.39 5.22
CA SER A 236 21.67 -1.59 6.62
C SER A 236 20.89 -2.88 6.86
N ARG A 237 20.43 -3.55 5.80
CA ARG A 237 19.63 -4.78 5.86
C ARG A 237 20.47 -6.05 5.72
N ILE A 238 21.74 -5.94 5.34
CA ILE A 238 22.64 -7.10 5.24
C ILE A 238 22.81 -7.74 6.61
N GLY A 239 22.48 -9.04 6.71
CA GLY A 239 22.58 -9.82 7.95
C GLY A 239 21.53 -9.48 9.01
N ALA A 240 20.51 -8.68 8.66
CA ALA A 240 19.35 -8.49 9.52
C ALA A 240 18.56 -9.81 9.66
N PRO A 241 17.92 -10.07 10.82
CA PRO A 241 17.08 -11.25 10.97
C PRO A 241 15.99 -11.34 9.89
N GLU A 242 15.78 -12.54 9.35
CA GLU A 242 14.73 -12.82 8.37
C GLU A 242 13.35 -12.50 8.98
N ASP A 243 12.53 -11.67 8.30
CA ASP A 243 11.12 -11.49 8.64
C ASP A 243 10.28 -12.57 7.94
N PRO A 244 9.32 -13.21 8.63
CA PRO A 244 8.51 -14.29 8.06
C PRO A 244 7.63 -13.88 6.86
N ARG A 245 7.47 -12.57 6.60
CA ARG A 245 6.70 -12.02 5.46
C ARG A 245 7.63 -11.43 4.39
N GLY A 246 8.65 -10.69 4.82
CA GLY A 246 9.57 -9.95 3.95
C GLY A 246 10.81 -10.71 3.51
N GLY A 247 11.17 -11.78 4.21
CA GLY A 247 12.46 -12.43 4.06
C GLY A 247 13.60 -11.64 4.72
N GLY A 248 14.82 -11.94 4.31
CA GLY A 248 16.05 -11.31 4.81
C GLY A 248 17.15 -11.29 3.75
N ILE A 249 18.20 -10.54 4.03
CA ILE A 249 19.41 -10.50 3.21
C ILE A 249 20.51 -11.20 4.01
N ASP A 250 21.09 -12.25 3.44
CA ASP A 250 22.14 -13.03 4.09
C ASP A 250 23.35 -12.15 4.44
N ALA A 251 24.03 -12.46 5.55
CA ALA A 251 25.17 -11.68 6.03
C ALA A 251 26.38 -11.72 5.06
N ASP A 252 26.46 -12.75 4.22
CA ASP A 252 27.44 -12.92 3.15
C ASP A 252 26.92 -12.55 1.77
N ALA A 253 25.71 -11.98 1.68
CA ALA A 253 25.12 -11.55 0.42
C ALA A 253 26.03 -10.54 -0.28
N GLN A 254 26.33 -10.82 -1.55
CA GLN A 254 27.16 -9.94 -2.37
C GLN A 254 26.30 -8.87 -3.01
N GLU A 255 26.62 -7.61 -2.72
CA GLU A 255 26.07 -6.45 -3.41
C GLU A 255 26.49 -6.50 -4.88
N ARG A 256 25.52 -6.39 -5.78
CA ARG A 256 25.71 -6.38 -7.24
C ARG A 256 25.19 -5.07 -7.82
N VAL A 257 25.56 -4.79 -9.06
CA VAL A 257 25.13 -3.58 -9.77
C VAL A 257 24.52 -3.98 -11.11
N ALA A 258 23.35 -3.42 -11.41
CA ALA A 258 22.74 -3.43 -12.74
C ALA A 258 22.84 -2.02 -13.33
N ALA A 259 22.97 -1.91 -14.65
CA ALA A 259 23.09 -0.65 -15.38
C ALA A 259 21.80 0.19 -15.33
N SER A 260 20.64 -0.44 -15.06
CA SER A 260 19.36 0.23 -14.86
C SER A 260 18.38 -0.65 -14.06
N LEU A 261 17.27 -0.07 -13.61
CA LEU A 261 16.16 -0.84 -13.04
C LEU A 261 15.55 -1.83 -14.05
N ASP A 262 15.50 -1.48 -15.34
CA ASP A 262 14.99 -2.39 -16.37
C ASP A 262 15.87 -3.65 -16.50
N GLU A 263 17.20 -3.51 -16.43
CA GLU A 263 18.09 -4.68 -16.41
C GLU A 263 17.85 -5.55 -15.17
N LEU A 264 17.63 -4.94 -14.00
CA LEU A 264 17.27 -5.70 -12.79
C LEU A 264 15.93 -6.44 -12.95
N LYS A 265 14.93 -5.81 -13.58
CA LYS A 265 13.64 -6.42 -13.92
C LYS A 265 13.84 -7.63 -14.85
N GLU A 266 14.73 -7.54 -15.83
CA GLU A 266 15.09 -8.67 -16.69
C GLU A 266 15.82 -9.79 -15.92
N ILE A 267 16.73 -9.45 -15.00
CA ILE A 267 17.42 -10.42 -14.14
C ILE A 267 16.40 -11.18 -13.28
N ALA A 268 15.39 -10.49 -12.74
CA ALA A 268 14.35 -11.07 -11.90
C ALA A 268 13.42 -12.04 -12.64
N GLN A 269 13.40 -12.03 -13.98
CA GLN A 269 12.54 -12.88 -14.82
C GLN A 269 13.23 -14.15 -15.32
N ARG A 270 14.53 -14.32 -15.07
CA ARG A 270 15.32 -15.49 -15.51
C ARG A 270 15.20 -16.67 -14.53
#